data_AF-A0A966IYL6-F1
#
_entry.id   AF-A0A966IYL6-F1
#
_cell.length_a   1.000
_cell.length_b   1.000
_cell.length_c   1.000
_cell.angle_alpha   90.00
_cell.angle_beta   90.00
_cell.angle_gamma   90.00
#
_symmetry.space_group_name_H-M   'P 1'
#
loop_
_entity.id
_entity.type
_entity.pdbx_description
1 polymer ?
#
loop_
_entity_poly.entity_id
_entity_poly.type
_entity_poly.pdbx_seq_one_letter_code
_entity_poly.pdbx_strand_id
1 'polypeptide(L)' 'VNERKIKPTELSNFVGCFLTGTAAEVTPVSMIAEYKFKVCNTIIDLNESYQALVRKKKAA' A
#
# COMPACT_ATOMS: atom_id res chain seq x y z
N VAL A 1 -8.09 -5.51 10.96
CA VAL A 1 -6.85 -4.69 10.91
C VAL A 1 -6.13 -4.91 12.23
N ASN A 2 -4.82 -5.18 12.21
CA ASN A 2 -4.03 -5.46 13.41
C ASN A 2 -2.93 -4.40 13.56
N GLU A 3 -3.02 -3.57 14.59
CA GLU A 3 -2.03 -2.54 14.87
C GLU A 3 -1.01 -3.06 15.88
N ARG A 4 0.25 -3.15 15.46
CA ARG A 4 1.35 -3.60 16.32
C ARG A 4 2.68 -3.00 15.86
N LYS A 5 3.67 -3.05 16.75
CA LYS A 5 5.06 -2.77 16.39
C LYS A 5 5.61 -3.89 15.51
N ILE A 6 6.33 -3.51 14.46
CA ILE A 6 7.00 -4.43 13.53
C ILE A 6 8.50 -4.20 13.67
N LYS A 7 9.27 -5.26 13.91
CA LYS A 7 10.73 -5.20 13.93
C LYS A 7 11.29 -5.31 12.52
N PRO A 8 12.46 -4.71 12.21
CA PRO A 8 13.09 -4.83 10.90
C PRO A 8 13.33 -6.29 10.45
N THR A 9 13.64 -7.18 11.39
CA THR A 9 13.87 -8.62 11.12
C THR A 9 12.61 -9.35 10.62
N GLU A 10 11.43 -8.76 10.80
CA GLU A 10 10.18 -9.32 10.30
C GLU A 10 9.90 -8.92 8.85
N LEU A 11 10.62 -7.93 8.30
CA LEU A 11 10.36 -7.38 6.96
C LEU A 11 10.46 -8.42 5.85
N SER A 12 11.38 -9.38 5.97
CA SER A 12 11.57 -10.49 5.03
C SER A 12 10.39 -11.47 4.99
N ASN A 13 9.56 -11.52 6.04
CA ASN A 13 8.42 -12.44 6.11
C ASN A 13 7.16 -11.87 5.45
N PHE A 14 7.15 -10.58 5.08
CA PHE A 14 5.99 -9.97 4.42
C PHE A 14 6.07 -10.14 2.90
N VAL A 15 4.91 -10.43 2.30
CA VAL A 15 4.79 -10.61 0.85
C VAL A 15 4.86 -9.27 0.10
N GLY A 16 4.26 -8.23 0.67
CA GLY A 16 4.16 -6.90 0.07
C GLY A 16 3.86 -5.84 1.12
N CYS A 17 4.20 -4.59 0.81
CA CYS A 17 3.89 -3.44 1.65
C CYS A 17 3.53 -2.23 0.78
N PHE A 18 2.84 -1.28 1.39
CA PHE A 18 2.40 -0.04 0.74
C PHE A 18 2.49 1.11 1.73
N LEU A 19 2.61 2.32 1.21
CA LEU A 19 2.58 3.56 1.97
C LEU A 19 1.26 4.26 1.70
N THR A 20 0.76 4.93 2.73
CA THR A 20 -0.42 5.77 2.62
C THR A 20 -0.16 7.16 3.17
N GLY A 21 -0.81 8.16 2.58
CA GLY A 21 -0.78 9.54 3.08
C GLY A 21 -1.47 10.48 2.09
N THR A 22 -1.71 11.74 2.46
CA THR A 22 -2.43 12.67 1.57
C THR A 22 -1.75 12.83 0.21
N ALA A 23 -0.41 12.91 0.18
CA ALA A 23 0.36 13.01 -1.06
C ALA A 23 0.75 11.65 -1.66
N ALA A 24 0.91 10.63 -0.82
CA ALA A 24 1.31 9.28 -1.24
C ALA A 24 0.12 8.38 -1.62
N GLU A 25 -1.10 8.80 -1.30
CA GLU A 25 -2.37 8.09 -1.52
C GLU A 25 -2.31 6.64 -1.02
N VAL A 26 -2.34 5.67 -1.94
CA VAL A 26 -2.06 4.25 -1.69
C VAL A 26 -0.98 3.83 -2.68
N THR A 27 0.28 3.90 -2.27
CA THR A 27 1.43 3.62 -3.13
C THR A 27 2.10 2.29 -2.76
N PRO A 28 2.15 1.30 -3.67
CA PRO A 28 2.88 0.06 -3.43
C PRO A 28 4.39 0.30 -3.37
N VAL A 29 5.07 -0.39 -2.47
CA VAL A 29 6.53 -0.33 -2.33
C VAL A 29 7.13 -1.60 -2.93
N SER A 30 8.13 -1.46 -3.80
CA SER A 30 8.83 -2.59 -4.44
C SER A 30 10.08 -3.04 -3.67
N MET A 31 10.68 -2.14 -2.88
CA MET A 31 11.92 -2.43 -2.16
C MET A 31 12.11 -1.48 -0.97
N ILE A 32 12.60 -2.01 0.15
CA ILE A 32 13.13 -1.23 1.27
C ILE A 32 14.53 -1.77 1.56
N ALA A 33 15.57 -0.97 1.32
CA ALA A 33 16.96 -1.41 1.42
C ALA A 33 17.21 -2.72 0.63
N GLU A 34 17.52 -3.82 1.32
CA GLU A 34 17.75 -5.14 0.72
C GLU A 34 16.48 -6.00 0.57
N TYR A 35 15.37 -5.59 1.18
CA TYR A 35 14.10 -6.33 1.18
C TYR A 35 13.30 -6.00 -0.08
N LYS A 36 13.04 -7.01 -0.91
CA LYS A 36 12.20 -6.91 -2.10
C LYS A 36 10.77 -7.33 -1.78
N PHE A 37 9.81 -6.50 -2.18
CA PHE A 37 8.39 -6.72 -1.95
C PHE A 37 7.67 -6.94 -3.27
N LYS A 38 6.63 -7.77 -3.24
CA LYS A 38 5.75 -7.96 -4.40
C LYS A 38 4.61 -6.97 -4.32
N VAL A 39 4.27 -6.41 -5.49
CA VAL A 39 3.01 -5.68 -5.64
C VAL A 39 1.91 -6.72 -5.69
N CYS A 40 1.18 -6.86 -4.57
CA CYS A 40 0.09 -7.82 -4.44
C CYS A 40 -1.21 -7.27 -5.03
N ASN A 41 -2.07 -8.15 -5.57
CA ASN A 41 -3.39 -7.77 -6.07
C ASN A 41 -4.20 -7.01 -5.01
N THR A 42 -4.12 -7.40 -3.74
CA THR A 42 -4.81 -6.72 -2.64
C THR A 42 -4.43 -5.23 -2.51
N ILE A 43 -3.18 -4.85 -2.81
CA ILE A 43 -2.73 -3.45 -2.76
C ILE A 43 -3.27 -2.68 -3.97
N ILE A 44 -3.32 -3.34 -5.14
CA ILE A 44 -3.91 -2.78 -6.36
C ILE A 44 -5.40 -2.52 -6.15
N ASP A 45 -6.14 -3.53 -5.67
CA ASP A 45 -7.58 -3.44 -5.39
C ASP A 45 -7.88 -2.32 -4.37
N LEU A 46 -7.02 -2.16 -3.36
CA LEU A 46 -7.14 -1.10 -2.37
C LEU A 46 -6.92 0.29 -2.99
N ASN A 47 -5.91 0.43 -3.85
CA ASN A 47 -5.64 1.68 -4.56
C ASN A 47 -6.80 2.04 -5.52
N GLU A 48 -7.31 1.07 -6.28
CA GLU A 48 -8.45 1.27 -7.17
C GLU A 48 -9.70 1.71 -6.39
N SER A 49 -9.98 1.05 -5.27
CA SER A 49 -11.08 1.40 -4.38
C SER A 49 -10.93 2.81 -3.81
N TYR A 50 -9.72 3.17 -3.37
CA TYR A 50 -9.42 4.52 -2.88
C TYR A 50 -9.64 5.57 -3.97
N GLN A 51 -9.09 5.36 -5.17
CA GLN A 51 -9.23 6.28 -6.31
C GLN A 51 -10.71 6.45 -6.71
N ALA A 52 -11.50 5.38 -6.72
CA ALA A 52 -12.92 5.44 -7.01
C ALA A 52 -13.70 6.26 -5.95
N LEU A 53 -13.27 6.19 -4.68
CA LEU A 53 -13.90 6.90 -3.58
C LEU A 53 -13.55 8.40 -3.55
N VAL A 54 -12.30 8.77 -3.81
CA VAL A 54 -11.84 10.17 -3.73
C VAL A 54 -12.08 10.95 -5.03
N ARG A 55 -12.15 10.29 -6.18
CA ARG A 55 -12.53 10.93 -7.44
C ARG A 55 -14.03 11.18 -7.46
N LYS A 56 -14.43 12.42 -7.21
CA LYS A 56 -15.81 12.86 -7.50
C LYS A 56 -16.10 12.63 -8.99
N LYS A 57 -17.23 11.97 -9.30
CA LYS A 57 -17.81 12.04 -10.64
C LYS A 57 -17.96 13.51 -10.99
N LYS A 58 -17.38 13.96 -12.11
CA LYS A 58 -17.67 15.29 -12.66
C LYS A 58 -19.19 15.42 -12.74
N ALA A 59 -19.75 16.42 -12.06
CA ALA A 59 -21.09 16.87 -12.36
C ALA A 59 -21.08 17.31 -13.83
N ALA A 60 -21.93 16.67 -14.64
CA ALA A 60 -22.16 17.05 -16.02
C ALA A 60 -22.88 18.41 -16.07
#